data_AF-A0A1Y1URM0-F1
#
_entry.id   AF-A0A1Y1URM0-F1
#
_cell.length_a   1.000
_cell.length_b   1.000
_cell.length_c   1.000
_cell.angle_alpha   90.00
_cell.angle_beta   90.00
_cell.angle_gamma   90.00
#
_symmetry.space_group_name_H-M   'P 1'
#
loop_
_entity.id
_entity.type
_entity.pdbx_description
1 polymer ?
#
loop_
_entity_poly.entity_id
_entity_poly.type
_entity_poly.pdbx_seq_one_letter_code
_entity_poly.pdbx_strand_id
1 'polypeptide(L)'
;MNVLSSGTEKHGMDLLEAVYEMMIQDGYLRWRGGPVLSTFGGHEARFGDWGWPGFIERLNERLDGKIMFIPAFFMPPKDFLTLPYVDGAFNWNSAWPQGDHSANVVEDEAFCEDPISFQVKPYMAAVSPLFFTHYGSSGEWAFNKNFIYRSDDLLYPWRWHALLSLPPNKSPNIIQIISWNDHGESHAIAPVRHNQPGSEEWTKDMPHEAFREMTRYFVRRWRDGLGEVEEFAPQSKGDLESTVKVWGWWRCHSKDLKASDDPVGEPVHADWARDLLNFLIVVPETSSPFHMVVHNGPNPQPHHLESGKANLITIPFVPGLVGFEVMEGSTDVIISASGKEIADQIQKYNFNMWGGSWEVKVGVRPS
;
A
#
# COMPACT_ATOMS: atom_id res chain seq x y z
N MET A 1 -8.22 -19.11 0.39
CA MET A 1 -7.05 -19.50 1.21
C MET A 1 -7.40 -20.78 1.94
N ASN A 2 -6.67 -21.88 1.70
CA ASN A 2 -6.79 -23.04 2.58
C ASN A 2 -6.02 -22.71 3.86
N VAL A 3 -6.73 -22.35 4.93
CA VAL A 3 -6.13 -22.27 6.26
C VAL A 3 -5.85 -23.70 6.68
N LEU A 4 -4.59 -24.11 6.61
CA LEU A 4 -4.20 -25.39 7.20
C LEU A 4 -4.52 -25.31 8.70
N SER A 5 -5.21 -26.33 9.20
CA SER A 5 -5.39 -26.48 10.64
C SER A 5 -4.02 -26.49 11.32
N SER A 6 -3.93 -26.04 12.57
CA SER A 6 -2.64 -25.92 13.29
C SER A 6 -2.64 -26.64 14.65
N GLY A 7 -3.66 -27.46 14.93
CA GLY A 7 -3.85 -28.08 16.25
C GLY A 7 -3.03 -29.35 16.56
N THR A 8 -2.56 -30.10 15.56
CA THR A 8 -1.98 -31.45 15.76
C THR A 8 -0.54 -31.52 15.26
N GLU A 9 0.23 -32.51 15.68
CA GLU A 9 1.59 -32.72 15.15
C GLU A 9 1.56 -32.97 13.64
N LYS A 10 0.55 -33.69 13.13
CA LYS A 10 0.37 -33.91 11.70
C LYS A 10 0.25 -32.58 10.95
N HIS A 11 -0.51 -31.63 11.49
CA HIS A 11 -0.61 -30.29 10.90
C HIS A 11 0.74 -29.58 10.82
N GLY A 12 1.54 -29.69 11.88
CA GLY A 12 2.90 -29.15 11.91
C GLY A 12 3.80 -29.78 10.85
N MET A 13 3.74 -31.11 10.71
CA MET A 13 4.49 -31.84 9.69
C MET A 13 4.04 -31.48 8.27
N ASP A 14 2.74 -31.44 7.99
CA ASP A 14 2.22 -31.09 6.67
C ASP A 14 2.70 -29.68 6.24
N LEU A 15 2.68 -28.71 7.17
CA LEU A 15 3.21 -27.36 6.91
C LEU A 15 4.74 -27.36 6.74
N LEU A 16 5.45 -28.12 7.56
CA LEU A 16 6.91 -28.20 7.51
C LEU A 16 7.38 -28.74 6.15
N GLU A 17 6.74 -29.80 5.65
CA GLU A 17 7.05 -30.36 4.32
C GLU A 17 6.80 -29.34 3.21
N ALA A 18 5.62 -28.70 3.20
CA ALA A 18 5.26 -27.73 2.19
C ALA A 18 6.20 -26.51 2.18
N VAL A 19 6.55 -26.00 3.36
CA VAL A 19 7.48 -24.86 3.49
C VAL A 19 8.89 -25.26 3.08
N TYR A 20 9.36 -26.44 3.49
CA TYR A 20 10.68 -26.94 3.12
C TYR A 20 10.85 -27.07 1.60
N GLU A 21 9.87 -27.66 0.91
CA GLU A 21 9.90 -27.82 -0.55
C GLU A 21 10.00 -26.47 -1.29
N MET A 22 9.37 -25.42 -0.76
CA MET A 22 9.51 -24.06 -1.28
C MET A 22 10.87 -23.45 -0.96
N MET A 23 11.36 -23.62 0.27
CA MET A 23 12.60 -23.01 0.78
C MET A 23 13.88 -23.47 0.06
N ILE A 24 13.88 -24.67 -0.49
CA ILE A 24 15.03 -25.22 -1.22
C ILE A 24 15.09 -24.78 -2.68
N GLN A 25 14.09 -24.04 -3.18
CA GLN A 25 14.10 -23.52 -4.55
C GLN A 25 15.02 -22.29 -4.67
N ASP A 26 15.66 -22.12 -5.83
CA ASP A 26 16.60 -21.01 -6.09
C ASP A 26 15.93 -19.63 -5.98
N GLY A 27 14.63 -19.55 -6.31
CA GLY A 27 13.85 -18.31 -6.24
C GLY A 27 13.39 -17.91 -4.84
N TYR A 28 13.68 -18.70 -3.80
CA TYR A 28 13.22 -18.42 -2.45
C TYR A 28 13.99 -17.24 -1.83
N LEU A 29 13.29 -16.34 -1.15
CA LEU A 29 13.91 -15.17 -0.53
C LEU A 29 14.87 -15.59 0.60
N ARG A 30 16.15 -15.22 0.44
CA ARG A 30 17.19 -15.37 1.46
C ARG A 30 17.68 -14.01 1.92
N TRP A 31 17.76 -13.83 3.24
CA TRP A 31 18.20 -12.57 3.85
C TRP A 31 19.02 -12.86 5.10
N ARG A 32 20.09 -12.09 5.34
CA ARG A 32 21.02 -12.29 6.47
C ARG A 32 21.50 -13.74 6.68
N GLY A 33 21.68 -14.48 5.58
CA GLY A 33 22.24 -15.84 5.60
C GLY A 33 21.23 -16.98 5.71
N GLY A 34 19.93 -16.70 5.83
CA GLY A 34 18.88 -17.72 5.94
C GLY A 34 17.67 -17.48 5.03
N PRO A 35 16.88 -18.52 4.70
CA PRO A 35 15.58 -18.34 4.06
C PRO A 35 14.62 -17.58 4.98
N VAL A 36 13.85 -16.64 4.44
CA VAL A 36 12.88 -15.86 5.21
C VAL A 36 11.55 -16.59 5.32
N LEU A 37 11.01 -16.71 6.52
CA LEU A 37 9.65 -17.23 6.78
C LEU A 37 8.82 -16.14 7.46
N SER A 38 7.59 -15.95 6.98
CA SER A 38 6.61 -15.07 7.60
C SER A 38 5.25 -15.76 7.68
N THR A 39 4.38 -15.25 8.55
CA THR A 39 2.99 -15.70 8.70
C THR A 39 2.10 -14.50 9.02
N PHE A 40 0.83 -14.57 8.63
CA PHE A 40 -0.19 -13.62 9.05
C PHE A 40 -0.98 -14.25 10.21
N GLY A 41 -0.81 -13.72 11.42
CA GLY A 41 -1.40 -14.27 12.63
C GLY A 41 -0.86 -15.66 12.98
N GLY A 42 -1.71 -16.49 13.58
CA GLY A 42 -1.35 -17.87 13.94
C GLY A 42 -0.40 -17.99 15.13
N HIS A 43 -0.26 -16.96 15.97
CA HIS A 43 0.56 -17.01 17.19
C HIS A 43 0.10 -18.08 18.19
N GLU A 44 -1.15 -18.53 18.10
CA GLU A 44 -1.72 -19.63 18.90
C GLU A 44 -1.53 -21.03 18.27
N ALA A 45 -0.81 -21.14 17.14
CA ALA A 45 -0.57 -22.41 16.50
C ALA A 45 0.12 -23.39 17.47
N ARG A 46 -0.48 -24.58 17.61
CA ARG A 46 -0.02 -25.59 18.59
C ARG A 46 0.91 -26.61 17.97
N PHE A 47 0.62 -27.04 16.75
CA PHE A 47 1.32 -28.12 16.05
C PHE A 47 1.53 -29.35 16.96
N GLY A 48 0.46 -29.75 17.68
CA GLY A 48 0.57 -30.64 18.82
C GLY A 48 1.06 -29.87 20.05
N ASP A 49 2.19 -30.30 20.62
CA ASP A 49 2.85 -29.61 21.74
C ASP A 49 4.09 -28.82 21.30
N TRP A 50 4.37 -28.73 19.99
CA TRP A 50 5.61 -28.12 19.47
C TRP A 50 5.57 -26.59 19.52
N GLY A 51 4.41 -26.00 19.24
CA GLY A 51 4.26 -24.57 18.95
C GLY A 51 5.18 -24.09 17.83
N TRP A 52 5.29 -22.77 17.66
CA TRP A 52 6.29 -22.17 16.78
C TRP A 52 7.74 -22.52 17.13
N PRO A 53 8.17 -22.59 18.41
CA PRO A 53 9.54 -22.97 18.75
C PRO A 53 9.94 -24.34 18.18
N GLY A 54 9.13 -25.37 18.42
CA GLY A 54 9.41 -26.71 17.93
C GLY A 54 9.25 -26.84 16.42
N PHE A 55 8.32 -26.11 15.80
CA PHE A 55 8.22 -26.05 14.35
C PHE A 55 9.49 -25.50 13.70
N ILE A 56 10.00 -24.38 14.22
CA ILE A 56 11.20 -23.70 13.71
C ILE A 56 12.45 -24.55 13.94
N GLU A 57 12.59 -25.18 15.11
CA GLU A 57 13.68 -26.11 15.41
C GLU A 57 13.75 -27.23 14.37
N ARG A 58 12.63 -27.92 14.13
CA ARG A 58 12.56 -29.01 13.14
C ARG A 58 12.83 -28.56 11.71
N LEU A 59 12.33 -27.38 11.34
CA LEU A 59 12.58 -26.83 10.01
C LEU A 59 14.06 -26.49 9.83
N ASN A 60 14.72 -25.93 10.86
CA ASN A 60 16.16 -25.65 10.85
C ASN A 60 16.99 -26.94 10.77
N GLU A 61 16.65 -27.97 11.55
CA GLU A 61 17.29 -29.29 11.49
C GLU A 61 17.21 -29.88 10.08
N ARG A 62 16.04 -29.79 9.46
CA ARG A 62 15.82 -30.32 8.11
C ARG A 62 16.58 -29.56 7.03
N LEU A 63 16.71 -28.24 7.19
CA LEU A 63 17.44 -27.39 6.25
C LEU A 63 18.96 -27.48 6.42
N ASP A 64 19.45 -28.07 7.51
CA ASP A 64 20.85 -27.93 7.95
C ASP A 64 21.27 -26.46 7.99
N GLY A 65 20.41 -25.61 8.56
CA GLY A 65 20.58 -24.16 8.51
C GLY A 65 19.55 -23.40 9.32
N LYS A 66 19.80 -22.10 9.54
CA LYS A 66 18.91 -21.22 10.29
C LYS A 66 18.00 -20.42 9.34
N ILE A 67 16.70 -20.44 9.59
CA ILE A 67 15.74 -19.53 8.94
C ILE A 67 15.74 -18.14 9.59
N MET A 68 15.20 -17.15 8.88
CA MET A 68 14.84 -15.84 9.43
C MET A 68 13.33 -15.78 9.62
N PHE A 69 12.85 -15.95 10.85
CA PHE A 69 11.41 -15.92 11.13
C PHE A 69 10.93 -14.50 11.48
N ILE A 70 10.13 -13.91 10.60
CA ILE A 70 9.60 -12.54 10.70
C ILE A 70 8.06 -12.57 10.58
N PRO A 71 7.33 -13.01 11.62
CA PRO A 71 5.88 -13.14 11.57
C PRO A 71 5.14 -11.80 11.73
N ALA A 72 3.88 -11.75 11.30
CA ALA A 72 2.92 -10.74 11.72
C ALA A 72 2.01 -11.30 12.80
N PHE A 73 2.43 -11.21 14.05
CA PHE A 73 1.61 -11.59 15.20
C PHE A 73 0.80 -10.42 15.73
N PHE A 74 -0.49 -10.65 15.94
CA PHE A 74 -1.45 -9.68 16.49
C PHE A 74 -1.46 -9.71 18.01
N MET A 75 -0.34 -9.34 18.61
CA MET A 75 -0.14 -9.27 20.06
C MET A 75 0.65 -8.00 20.43
N PRO A 76 0.67 -7.57 21.71
CA PRO A 76 1.39 -6.35 22.10
C PRO A 76 2.87 -6.40 21.68
N PRO A 77 3.43 -5.33 21.06
CA PRO A 77 4.80 -5.32 20.55
C PRO A 77 5.85 -5.70 21.60
N LYS A 78 5.69 -5.21 22.83
CA LYS A 78 6.57 -5.52 23.97
C LYS A 78 6.66 -7.01 24.28
N ASP A 79 5.58 -7.77 24.09
CA ASP A 79 5.53 -9.20 24.38
C ASP A 79 6.06 -9.97 23.16
N PHE A 80 5.67 -9.53 21.97
CA PHE A 80 6.11 -10.08 20.69
C PHE A 80 7.65 -10.04 20.55
N LEU A 81 8.27 -8.89 20.81
CA LEU A 81 9.70 -8.72 20.65
C LEU A 81 10.53 -9.59 21.61
N THR A 82 9.97 -10.02 22.74
CA THR A 82 10.66 -10.91 23.70
C THR A 82 10.71 -12.38 23.28
N LEU A 83 9.96 -12.79 22.26
CA LEU A 83 9.90 -14.19 21.83
C LEU A 83 11.25 -14.65 21.24
N PRO A 84 11.96 -15.62 21.84
CA PRO A 84 13.34 -15.95 21.47
C PRO A 84 13.47 -16.64 20.10
N TYR A 85 12.37 -17.22 19.60
CA TYR A 85 12.31 -17.91 18.31
C TYR A 85 11.91 -16.98 17.14
N VAL A 86 11.68 -15.70 17.42
CA VAL A 86 11.36 -14.67 16.43
C VAL A 86 12.62 -13.87 16.13
N ASP A 87 13.02 -13.84 14.85
CA ASP A 87 14.19 -13.09 14.40
C ASP A 87 13.86 -11.67 13.94
N GLY A 88 12.59 -11.34 13.71
CA GLY A 88 12.12 -10.00 13.33
C GLY A 88 10.61 -9.85 13.50
N ALA A 89 10.10 -8.63 13.40
CA ALA A 89 8.66 -8.37 13.52
C ALA A 89 8.11 -7.73 12.25
N PHE A 90 6.96 -8.22 11.79
CA PHE A 90 6.19 -7.61 10.72
C PHE A 90 4.90 -7.00 11.30
N ASN A 91 4.77 -5.67 11.23
CA ASN A 91 3.52 -5.02 11.62
C ASN A 91 2.62 -4.85 10.39
N TRP A 92 1.78 -5.85 10.12
CA TRP A 92 0.84 -5.81 8.99
C TRP A 92 -0.19 -4.67 9.12
N ASN A 93 -0.69 -4.40 10.32
CA ASN A 93 -1.70 -3.36 10.57
C ASN A 93 -1.18 -1.94 10.30
N SER A 94 0.15 -1.72 10.38
CA SER A 94 0.75 -0.40 10.11
C SER A 94 0.56 0.12 8.68
N ALA A 95 0.02 -0.70 7.76
CA ALA A 95 -0.31 -0.25 6.42
C ALA A 95 -1.48 0.76 6.39
N TRP A 96 -2.35 0.78 7.40
CA TRP A 96 -3.53 1.65 7.46
C TRP A 96 -3.75 2.23 8.86
N PRO A 97 -4.44 3.39 8.97
CA PRO A 97 -4.89 3.90 10.26
C PRO A 97 -5.89 2.95 10.92
N GLN A 98 -5.65 2.64 12.19
CA GLN A 98 -6.54 1.79 13.01
C GLN A 98 -7.70 2.58 13.65
N GLY A 99 -8.20 3.61 12.96
CA GLY A 99 -9.28 4.50 13.42
C GLY A 99 -9.54 5.66 12.46
N ASP A 100 -10.50 6.55 12.79
CA ASP A 100 -10.75 7.79 12.04
C ASP A 100 -9.70 8.88 12.35
N HIS A 101 -8.47 8.61 11.96
CA HIS A 101 -7.38 9.56 11.96
C HIS A 101 -6.48 9.30 10.75
N SER A 102 -5.70 10.31 10.35
CA SER A 102 -4.68 10.10 9.32
C SER A 102 -3.59 9.13 9.82
N ALA A 103 -2.91 8.48 8.87
CA ALA A 103 -1.83 7.56 9.20
C ALA A 103 -0.72 8.23 10.01
N ASN A 104 -0.05 7.44 10.85
CA ASN A 104 1.08 7.86 11.67
C ASN A 104 2.12 6.72 11.74
N VAL A 105 3.28 6.99 12.35
CA VAL A 105 4.36 5.98 12.54
C VAL A 105 4.46 5.49 13.99
N VAL A 106 3.52 5.88 14.86
CA VAL A 106 3.57 5.55 16.30
C VAL A 106 3.53 4.02 16.49
N GLU A 107 2.75 3.33 15.67
CA GLU A 107 2.69 1.87 15.70
C GLU A 107 4.00 1.20 15.24
N ASP A 108 4.80 1.85 14.40
CA ASP A 108 6.13 1.36 13.99
C ASP A 108 7.17 1.54 15.09
N GLU A 109 7.11 2.67 15.80
CA GLU A 109 8.09 3.01 16.84
C GLU A 109 8.17 1.93 17.93
N ALA A 110 7.02 1.33 18.25
CA ALA A 110 6.92 0.21 19.20
C ALA A 110 7.67 -1.06 18.77
N PHE A 111 8.02 -1.19 17.49
CA PHE A 111 8.82 -2.29 16.93
C PHE A 111 10.29 -1.91 16.68
N CYS A 112 10.60 -0.62 16.65
CA CYS A 112 11.96 -0.11 16.43
C CYS A 112 12.76 0.08 17.73
N GLU A 113 12.11 -0.01 18.89
CA GLU A 113 12.74 0.12 20.20
C GLU A 113 12.44 -1.13 21.04
N ASP A 114 13.47 -1.91 21.39
CA ASP A 114 13.34 -2.98 22.39
C ASP A 114 13.90 -2.48 23.74
N PRO A 115 13.04 -2.08 24.69
CA PRO A 115 13.48 -1.56 25.98
C PRO A 115 13.95 -2.66 26.95
N ILE A 116 13.77 -3.95 26.63
CA ILE A 116 13.99 -5.07 27.55
C ILE A 116 15.24 -5.86 27.18
N SER A 117 15.40 -6.23 25.90
CA SER A 117 16.49 -7.13 25.48
C SER A 117 17.78 -6.40 25.05
N PHE A 118 17.70 -5.08 24.84
CA PHE A 118 18.73 -4.26 24.16
C PHE A 118 19.13 -4.78 22.76
N GLN A 119 18.40 -5.77 22.22
CA GLN A 119 18.58 -6.29 20.87
C GLN A 119 17.44 -5.77 19.99
N VAL A 120 17.75 -4.80 19.13
CA VAL A 120 16.79 -4.34 18.12
C VAL A 120 16.66 -5.44 17.07
N LYS A 121 15.50 -6.13 17.08
CA LYS A 121 15.17 -7.12 16.06
C LYS A 121 14.81 -6.43 14.75
N PRO A 122 15.17 -7.02 13.59
CA PRO A 122 14.69 -6.57 12.30
C PRO A 122 13.21 -6.21 12.26
N TYR A 123 12.91 -5.03 11.73
CA TYR A 123 11.55 -4.57 11.52
C TYR A 123 11.17 -4.63 10.03
N MET A 124 10.02 -5.24 9.75
CA MET A 124 9.36 -5.20 8.45
C MET A 124 8.15 -4.28 8.55
N ALA A 125 8.20 -3.13 7.85
CA ALA A 125 7.09 -2.19 7.79
C ALA A 125 6.08 -2.60 6.69
N ALA A 126 4.82 -2.26 6.89
CA ALA A 126 3.77 -2.41 5.89
C ALA A 126 3.48 -1.10 5.14
N VAL A 127 3.23 -1.21 3.84
CA VAL A 127 2.67 -0.14 3.01
C VAL A 127 1.53 -0.68 2.15
N SER A 128 0.43 0.05 2.06
CA SER A 128 -0.72 -0.33 1.25
C SER A 128 -1.46 0.90 0.72
N PRO A 129 -2.00 0.86 -0.51
CA PRO A 129 -2.66 2.03 -1.08
C PRO A 129 -4.02 2.34 -0.47
N LEU A 130 -4.81 1.31 -0.18
CA LEU A 130 -6.15 1.45 0.41
C LEU A 130 -6.62 0.15 1.06
N PHE A 131 -7.77 0.15 1.72
CA PHE A 131 -8.45 -1.09 2.12
C PHE A 131 -9.96 -0.92 2.01
N PHE A 132 -10.59 -1.82 1.26
CA PHE A 132 -12.03 -1.92 1.16
C PHE A 132 -12.42 -3.37 0.85
N THR A 133 -13.44 -3.87 1.55
CA THR A 133 -14.04 -5.18 1.28
C THR A 133 -15.56 -5.05 1.28
N HIS A 134 -16.24 -5.87 0.47
CA HIS A 134 -17.69 -5.82 0.32
C HIS A 134 -18.32 -7.20 0.14
N TYR A 135 -17.93 -8.14 0.98
CA TYR A 135 -18.48 -9.50 1.00
C TYR A 135 -19.66 -9.64 1.95
N GLY A 136 -20.80 -10.08 1.42
CA GLY A 136 -21.99 -10.39 2.20
C GLY A 136 -21.89 -11.67 3.03
N SER A 137 -22.98 -12.02 3.72
CA SER A 137 -23.08 -13.19 4.59
C SER A 137 -23.76 -14.40 3.92
N SER A 138 -24.13 -14.30 2.64
CA SER A 138 -24.82 -15.35 1.88
C SER A 138 -24.32 -15.43 0.44
N GLY A 139 -24.52 -16.58 -0.21
CA GLY A 139 -24.08 -16.82 -1.58
C GLY A 139 -22.72 -17.51 -1.67
N GLU A 140 -22.15 -17.55 -2.87
CA GLU A 140 -20.87 -18.23 -3.15
C GLU A 140 -19.70 -17.58 -2.40
N TRP A 141 -19.74 -16.25 -2.21
CA TRP A 141 -18.68 -15.44 -1.60
C TRP A 141 -19.12 -14.85 -0.26
N ALA A 142 -19.68 -15.70 0.61
CA ALA A 142 -20.25 -15.34 1.90
C ALA A 142 -19.19 -15.14 3.02
N PHE A 143 -18.17 -14.30 2.77
CA PHE A 143 -17.10 -14.08 3.75
C PHE A 143 -17.49 -13.17 4.92
N ASN A 144 -18.66 -12.52 4.86
CA ASN A 144 -19.16 -11.60 5.88
C ASN A 144 -18.11 -10.54 6.27
N LYS A 145 -17.53 -9.90 5.25
CA LYS A 145 -16.41 -8.97 5.37
C LYS A 145 -16.72 -7.71 4.58
N ASN A 146 -17.24 -6.70 5.28
CA ASN A 146 -17.72 -5.45 4.67
C ASN A 146 -17.27 -4.23 5.49
N PHE A 147 -16.09 -3.69 5.19
CA PHE A 147 -15.54 -2.52 5.90
C PHE A 147 -14.44 -1.82 5.10
N ILE A 148 -14.09 -0.60 5.55
CA ILE A 148 -12.95 0.17 5.05
C ILE A 148 -11.95 0.51 6.17
N TYR A 149 -10.71 0.77 5.79
CA TYR A 149 -9.82 1.67 6.54
C TYR A 149 -9.79 3.03 5.85
N ARG A 150 -9.59 4.11 6.61
CA ARG A 150 -9.41 5.45 6.07
C ARG A 150 -8.14 5.50 5.21
N SER A 151 -8.33 5.70 3.90
CA SER A 151 -7.26 5.54 2.90
C SER A 151 -7.23 6.63 1.83
N ASP A 152 -8.22 7.51 1.83
CA ASP A 152 -8.52 8.49 0.76
C ASP A 152 -8.00 9.89 1.05
N ASP A 153 -7.13 10.03 2.05
CA ASP A 153 -6.47 11.27 2.45
C ASP A 153 -4.95 11.14 2.35
N LEU A 154 -4.48 10.79 1.14
CA LEU A 154 -3.06 10.62 0.80
C LEU A 154 -2.32 9.48 1.54
N LEU A 155 -3.03 8.45 2.04
CA LEU A 155 -2.45 7.34 2.80
C LEU A 155 -1.15 6.80 2.17
N TYR A 156 -1.20 6.43 0.89
CA TYR A 156 -0.10 5.73 0.25
C TYR A 156 1.20 6.55 0.17
N PRO A 157 1.23 7.75 -0.46
CA PRO A 157 2.44 8.55 -0.48
C PRO A 157 2.84 9.01 0.92
N TRP A 158 1.89 9.34 1.80
CA TRP A 158 2.20 9.75 3.17
C TRP A 158 2.99 8.65 3.89
N ARG A 159 2.53 7.40 3.81
CA ARG A 159 3.18 6.26 4.48
C ARG A 159 4.60 6.05 3.97
N TRP A 160 4.80 6.09 2.66
CA TRP A 160 6.14 6.00 2.06
C TRP A 160 7.06 7.14 2.50
N HIS A 161 6.58 8.39 2.47
CA HIS A 161 7.34 9.54 2.93
C HIS A 161 7.70 9.44 4.41
N ALA A 162 6.79 8.95 5.25
CA ALA A 162 7.04 8.77 6.67
C ALA A 162 8.18 7.77 6.92
N LEU A 163 8.17 6.61 6.23
CA LEU A 163 9.24 5.62 6.33
C LEU A 163 10.59 6.12 5.79
N LEU A 164 10.57 6.88 4.68
CA LEU A 164 11.77 7.53 4.12
C LEU A 164 12.37 8.59 5.05
N SER A 165 11.54 9.21 5.89
CA SER A 165 11.97 10.28 6.81
C SER A 165 12.49 9.75 8.15
N LEU A 166 12.36 8.45 8.41
CA LEU A 166 12.89 7.84 9.63
C LEU A 166 14.43 7.92 9.63
N PRO A 167 15.06 8.22 10.78
CA PRO A 167 16.51 8.17 10.88
C PRO A 167 17.02 6.74 10.62
N PRO A 168 18.26 6.55 10.12
CA PRO A 168 18.75 5.23 9.70
C PRO A 168 18.65 4.12 10.76
N ASN A 169 18.71 4.46 12.05
CA ASN A 169 18.57 3.51 13.16
C ASN A 169 17.11 3.12 13.48
N LYS A 170 16.13 3.82 12.91
CA LYS A 170 14.68 3.53 13.00
C LYS A 170 14.07 3.12 11.65
N SER A 171 14.81 3.22 10.55
CA SER A 171 14.33 2.78 9.23
C SER A 171 14.08 1.26 9.23
N PRO A 172 12.97 0.79 8.62
CA PRO A 172 12.69 -0.64 8.54
C PRO A 172 13.76 -1.34 7.71
N ASN A 173 13.99 -2.63 7.99
CA ASN A 173 14.93 -3.46 7.23
C ASN A 173 14.29 -4.07 5.98
N ILE A 174 12.96 -4.25 6.01
CA ILE A 174 12.16 -4.75 4.89
C ILE A 174 10.88 -3.90 4.83
N ILE A 175 10.39 -3.63 3.63
CA ILE A 175 9.06 -3.04 3.43
C ILE A 175 8.22 -4.07 2.67
N GLN A 176 7.09 -4.47 3.26
CA GLN A 176 6.10 -5.32 2.64
C GLN A 176 5.05 -4.45 1.95
N ILE A 177 4.95 -4.59 0.63
CA ILE A 177 3.85 -4.00 -0.14
C ILE A 177 2.64 -4.94 0.00
N ILE A 178 1.55 -4.40 0.53
CA ILE A 178 0.27 -5.09 0.70
C ILE A 178 -0.71 -4.45 -0.29
N SER A 179 -1.06 -5.08 -1.40
CA SER A 179 -0.65 -6.41 -1.87
C SER A 179 -0.34 -6.38 -3.36
N TRP A 180 0.28 -7.44 -3.87
CA TRP A 180 0.36 -7.63 -5.30
C TRP A 180 -1.03 -7.82 -5.92
N ASN A 181 -1.85 -8.76 -5.44
CA ASN A 181 -3.04 -9.24 -6.16
C ASN A 181 -4.26 -9.58 -5.29
N ASP A 182 -4.36 -9.05 -4.08
CA ASP A 182 -5.58 -9.18 -3.30
C ASP A 182 -6.62 -8.14 -3.73
N HIS A 183 -7.36 -8.49 -4.77
CA HIS A 183 -8.39 -7.65 -5.36
C HIS A 183 -9.65 -7.58 -4.49
N GLY A 184 -9.91 -8.64 -3.71
CA GLY A 184 -11.06 -8.72 -2.81
C GLY A 184 -11.02 -7.68 -1.70
N GLU A 185 -9.82 -7.32 -1.26
CA GLU A 185 -9.57 -6.31 -0.22
C GLU A 185 -9.12 -4.96 -0.79
N SER A 186 -9.27 -4.78 -2.12
CA SER A 186 -8.98 -3.54 -2.87
C SER A 186 -7.55 -3.03 -2.80
N HIS A 187 -6.62 -3.70 -2.13
CA HIS A 187 -5.23 -3.26 -2.04
C HIS A 187 -4.27 -3.86 -3.08
N ALA A 188 -4.78 -4.57 -4.09
CA ALA A 188 -3.96 -5.05 -5.19
C ALA A 188 -3.35 -3.91 -6.00
N ILE A 189 -2.04 -3.95 -6.26
CA ILE A 189 -1.37 -3.04 -7.23
C ILE A 189 -1.13 -3.71 -8.60
N ALA A 190 -1.36 -5.02 -8.71
CA ALA A 190 -1.32 -5.71 -9.99
C ALA A 190 -2.62 -5.49 -10.77
N PRO A 191 -2.57 -5.51 -12.11
CA PRO A 191 -3.78 -5.62 -12.92
C PRO A 191 -4.50 -6.94 -12.64
N VAL A 192 -5.82 -6.93 -12.71
CA VAL A 192 -6.63 -8.15 -12.68
C VAL A 192 -6.27 -9.03 -13.88
N ARG A 193 -5.70 -10.21 -13.64
CA ARG A 193 -5.33 -11.18 -14.69
C ARG A 193 -6.00 -12.54 -14.53
N HIS A 194 -6.41 -12.87 -13.31
CA HIS A 194 -6.90 -14.19 -12.94
C HIS A 194 -8.09 -14.04 -11.98
N ASN A 195 -8.37 -15.09 -11.21
CA ASN A 195 -9.45 -15.14 -10.24
C ASN A 195 -9.40 -13.94 -9.28
N GLN A 196 -10.54 -13.27 -9.13
CA GLN A 196 -10.76 -12.18 -8.19
C GLN A 196 -12.01 -12.50 -7.35
N PRO A 197 -11.95 -13.55 -6.52
CA PRO A 197 -13.10 -14.29 -6.00
C PRO A 197 -14.23 -13.39 -5.46
N GLY A 198 -15.28 -13.17 -6.25
CA GLY A 198 -16.46 -12.40 -5.85
C GLY A 198 -16.27 -10.89 -5.74
N SER A 199 -15.16 -10.36 -6.24
CA SER A 199 -14.80 -8.93 -6.13
C SER A 199 -14.95 -8.14 -7.43
N GLU A 200 -15.37 -8.81 -8.50
CA GLU A 200 -15.58 -8.24 -9.83
C GLU A 200 -16.35 -6.92 -9.81
N GLU A 201 -17.33 -6.80 -8.91
CA GLU A 201 -18.24 -5.67 -8.85
C GLU A 201 -17.55 -4.37 -8.41
N TRP A 202 -16.62 -4.44 -7.45
CA TRP A 202 -15.91 -3.26 -6.97
C TRP A 202 -14.52 -3.08 -7.59
N THR A 203 -14.02 -4.06 -8.34
CA THR A 203 -12.73 -3.99 -9.04
C THR A 203 -12.86 -3.64 -10.52
N LYS A 204 -14.05 -3.86 -11.11
CA LYS A 204 -14.31 -3.53 -12.51
C LYS A 204 -14.10 -2.04 -12.79
N ASP A 205 -13.31 -1.75 -13.82
CA ASP A 205 -12.99 -0.39 -14.27
C ASP A 205 -12.41 0.48 -13.13
N MET A 206 -11.65 -0.15 -12.22
CA MET A 206 -10.90 0.47 -11.11
C MET A 206 -9.40 0.12 -11.24
N PRO A 207 -8.70 0.63 -12.27
CA PRO A 207 -7.27 0.41 -12.46
C PRO A 207 -6.43 0.93 -11.29
N HIS A 208 -5.45 0.14 -10.86
CA HIS A 208 -4.52 0.47 -9.77
C HIS A 208 -3.07 0.66 -10.27
N GLU A 209 -2.88 0.83 -11.59
CA GLU A 209 -1.59 1.07 -12.22
C GLU A 209 -0.86 2.28 -11.63
N ALA A 210 -1.60 3.32 -11.24
CA ALA A 210 -1.04 4.49 -10.57
C ALA A 210 -0.36 4.11 -9.24
N PHE A 211 -0.98 3.26 -8.42
CA PHE A 211 -0.36 2.77 -7.19
C PHE A 211 0.87 1.91 -7.47
N ARG A 212 0.85 1.08 -8.52
CA ARG A 212 2.03 0.30 -8.93
C ARG A 212 3.20 1.17 -9.37
N GLU A 213 2.95 2.21 -10.16
CA GLU A 213 3.98 3.16 -10.59
C GLU A 213 4.51 3.99 -9.42
N MET A 214 3.64 4.49 -8.54
CA MET A 214 4.06 5.14 -7.29
C MET A 214 4.92 4.21 -6.41
N THR A 215 4.60 2.92 -6.38
CA THR A 215 5.41 1.92 -5.67
C THR A 215 6.83 1.89 -6.21
N ARG A 216 7.02 1.87 -7.54
CA ARG A 216 8.35 1.92 -8.15
C ARG A 216 9.09 3.19 -7.71
N TYR A 217 8.43 4.33 -7.82
CA TYR A 217 8.99 5.63 -7.44
C TYR A 217 9.53 5.63 -6.00
N PHE A 218 8.71 5.23 -5.03
CA PHE A 218 9.14 5.22 -3.62
C PHE A 218 10.14 4.12 -3.29
N VAL A 219 10.03 2.93 -3.91
CA VAL A 219 11.02 1.85 -3.72
C VAL A 219 12.41 2.28 -4.19
N ARG A 220 12.51 3.01 -5.30
CA ARG A 220 13.78 3.55 -5.80
C ARG A 220 14.39 4.55 -4.82
N ARG A 221 13.58 5.44 -4.26
CA ARG A 221 14.03 6.37 -3.22
C ARG A 221 14.51 5.65 -1.96
N TRP A 222 13.77 4.64 -1.50
CA TRP A 222 14.11 3.91 -0.27
C TRP A 222 15.34 3.01 -0.43
N ARG A 223 15.40 2.24 -1.52
CA ARG A 223 16.46 1.25 -1.75
C ARG A 223 17.75 1.87 -2.28
N ASP A 224 17.63 2.79 -3.24
CA ASP A 224 18.77 3.34 -3.98
C ASP A 224 19.17 4.74 -3.47
N GLY A 225 18.38 5.35 -2.58
CA GLY A 225 18.63 6.68 -2.05
C GLY A 225 18.36 7.82 -3.03
N LEU A 226 17.56 7.58 -4.09
CA LEU A 226 17.28 8.59 -5.10
C LEU A 226 16.54 9.81 -4.50
N GLY A 227 16.87 10.98 -5.03
CA GLY A 227 16.13 12.22 -4.77
C GLY A 227 14.71 12.20 -5.36
N GLU A 228 13.87 13.17 -4.96
CA GLU A 228 12.45 13.20 -5.33
C GLU A 228 12.18 13.33 -6.83
N VAL A 229 13.07 14.01 -7.54
CA VAL A 229 12.94 14.26 -8.98
C VAL A 229 13.93 13.44 -9.82
N GLU A 230 14.85 12.72 -9.18
CA GLU A 230 16.00 12.11 -9.84
C GLU A 230 15.60 11.03 -10.86
N GLU A 231 14.56 10.25 -10.57
CA GLU A 231 14.00 9.26 -11.50
C GLU A 231 13.47 9.90 -12.80
N PHE A 232 13.04 11.16 -12.71
CA PHE A 232 12.43 11.92 -13.80
C PHE A 232 13.36 12.99 -14.39
N ALA A 233 14.60 13.07 -13.89
CA ALA A 233 15.65 13.93 -14.41
C ALA A 233 16.31 13.31 -15.66
N PRO A 234 17.05 14.09 -16.45
CA PRO A 234 17.81 13.57 -17.58
C PRO A 234 18.83 12.53 -17.12
N GLN A 235 18.82 11.36 -17.72
CA GLN A 235 19.67 10.24 -17.29
C GLN A 235 21.08 10.28 -17.92
N SER A 236 21.30 11.16 -18.91
CA SER A 236 22.58 11.35 -19.57
C SER A 236 22.86 12.83 -19.83
N LYS A 237 24.14 13.20 -19.97
CA LYS A 237 24.56 14.60 -20.25
C LYS A 237 24.03 15.16 -21.57
N GLY A 238 23.52 14.31 -22.47
CA GLY A 238 22.93 14.72 -23.74
C GLY A 238 21.42 14.86 -23.70
N ASP A 239 20.76 14.36 -22.66
CA ASP A 239 19.31 14.49 -22.50
C ASP A 239 18.99 15.89 -21.96
N LEU A 240 18.19 16.62 -22.71
CA LEU A 240 17.74 17.97 -22.38
C LEU A 240 16.26 17.98 -21.96
N GLU A 241 15.71 16.83 -21.57
CA GLU A 241 14.32 16.67 -21.20
C GLU A 241 14.20 16.07 -19.80
N SER A 242 13.39 16.70 -18.96
CA SER A 242 12.91 16.13 -17.70
C SER A 242 11.46 15.71 -17.85
N THR A 243 10.94 14.90 -16.94
CA THR A 243 9.55 14.44 -16.97
C THR A 243 8.75 15.06 -15.83
N VAL A 244 7.61 15.67 -16.15
CA VAL A 244 6.56 15.95 -15.16
C VAL A 244 5.71 14.70 -15.05
N LYS A 245 5.54 14.19 -13.82
CA LYS A 245 4.77 12.97 -13.54
C LYS A 245 3.58 13.30 -12.64
N VAL A 246 2.39 12.82 -13.00
CA VAL A 246 1.16 12.97 -12.22
C VAL A 246 0.58 11.59 -11.95
N TRP A 247 0.29 11.31 -10.68
CA TRP A 247 -0.60 10.22 -10.28
C TRP A 247 -1.82 10.81 -9.60
N GLY A 248 -3.01 10.29 -9.91
CA GLY A 248 -4.28 10.73 -9.32
C GLY A 248 -5.14 9.55 -8.91
N TRP A 249 -5.85 9.66 -7.80
CA TRP A 249 -6.77 8.62 -7.32
C TRP A 249 -7.93 9.16 -6.47
N TRP A 250 -9.09 8.51 -6.55
CA TRP A 250 -10.30 8.88 -5.80
C TRP A 250 -11.36 7.79 -5.80
N ARG A 251 -12.31 7.87 -4.85
CA ARG A 251 -13.57 7.12 -4.90
C ARG A 251 -14.52 7.73 -5.93
N CYS A 252 -15.37 6.88 -6.51
CA CYS A 252 -16.28 7.27 -7.60
C CYS A 252 -17.70 7.61 -7.12
N HIS A 253 -17.89 7.83 -5.82
CA HIS A 253 -19.12 8.36 -5.25
C HIS A 253 -18.83 8.98 -3.87
N SER A 254 -19.70 9.90 -3.43
CA SER A 254 -19.61 10.43 -2.06
C SER A 254 -19.92 9.34 -1.04
N LYS A 255 -19.25 9.38 0.11
CA LYS A 255 -19.53 8.50 1.24
C LYS A 255 -20.95 8.63 1.79
N ASP A 256 -21.60 9.78 1.57
CA ASP A 256 -22.92 10.08 2.10
C ASP A 256 -24.06 9.55 1.21
N LEU A 257 -23.76 9.10 -0.02
CA LEU A 257 -24.76 8.49 -0.89
C LEU A 257 -25.26 7.17 -0.33
N LYS A 258 -26.56 6.91 -0.52
CA LYS A 258 -27.19 5.64 -0.14
C LYS A 258 -27.46 4.79 -1.37
N ALA A 259 -26.98 3.56 -1.32
CA ALA A 259 -27.17 2.57 -2.36
C ALA A 259 -28.66 2.18 -2.47
N SER A 260 -29.18 2.16 -3.69
CA SER A 260 -30.60 1.84 -3.93
C SER A 260 -30.91 0.34 -3.92
N ASP A 261 -29.92 -0.51 -4.16
CA ASP A 261 -30.08 -1.96 -4.34
C ASP A 261 -28.80 -2.73 -3.93
N ASP A 262 -28.49 -2.67 -2.64
CA ASP A 262 -27.32 -3.33 -2.07
C ASP A 262 -27.71 -4.26 -0.91
N PRO A 263 -27.73 -5.59 -1.13
CA PRO A 263 -28.10 -6.55 -0.08
C PRO A 263 -27.00 -6.75 0.97
N VAL A 264 -25.76 -6.29 0.73
CA VAL A 264 -24.65 -6.37 1.69
C VAL A 264 -24.71 -5.17 2.66
N GLY A 265 -25.14 -4.02 2.15
CA GLY A 265 -25.33 -2.79 2.90
C GLY A 265 -24.05 -1.96 3.07
N GLU A 266 -24.20 -0.81 3.71
CA GLU A 266 -23.11 0.16 3.87
C GLU A 266 -21.92 -0.47 4.62
N PRO A 267 -20.68 -0.33 4.10
CA PRO A 267 -19.49 -0.85 4.76
C PRO A 267 -19.32 -0.24 6.15
N VAL A 268 -18.88 -1.06 7.10
CA VAL A 268 -18.45 -0.56 8.40
C VAL A 268 -17.32 0.45 8.21
N HIS A 269 -17.39 1.57 8.95
CA HIS A 269 -16.48 2.71 8.86
C HIS A 269 -16.57 3.56 7.59
N ALA A 270 -17.62 3.41 6.77
CA ALA A 270 -17.85 4.26 5.60
C ALA A 270 -17.80 5.78 5.93
N ASP A 271 -18.19 6.16 7.15
CA ASP A 271 -18.17 7.53 7.65
C ASP A 271 -16.76 8.12 7.82
N TRP A 272 -15.73 7.28 7.95
CA TRP A 272 -14.33 7.71 8.09
C TRP A 272 -13.74 8.24 6.79
N ALA A 273 -14.35 7.89 5.65
CA ALA A 273 -13.93 8.34 4.34
C ALA A 273 -13.97 9.88 4.21
N ARG A 274 -13.14 10.41 3.32
CA ARG A 274 -13.02 11.80 2.93
C ARG A 274 -13.24 11.91 1.43
N ASP A 275 -14.25 12.69 1.02
CA ASP A 275 -14.63 12.87 -0.39
C ASP A 275 -13.60 13.76 -1.09
N LEU A 276 -12.40 13.21 -1.35
CA LEU A 276 -11.23 13.90 -1.86
C LEU A 276 -10.74 13.30 -3.19
N LEU A 277 -10.41 14.17 -4.13
CA LEU A 277 -9.44 13.88 -5.19
C LEU A 277 -8.05 13.97 -4.60
N ASN A 278 -7.21 12.97 -4.87
CA ASN A 278 -5.84 12.92 -4.40
C ASN A 278 -4.88 12.93 -5.59
N PHE A 279 -3.79 13.70 -5.47
CA PHE A 279 -2.75 13.76 -6.48
C PHE A 279 -1.34 13.77 -5.86
N LEU A 280 -0.43 13.07 -6.53
CA LEU A 280 1.02 13.19 -6.36
C LEU A 280 1.60 13.67 -7.68
N ILE A 281 2.25 14.82 -7.68
CA ILE A 281 2.86 15.44 -8.86
C ILE A 281 4.34 15.66 -8.62
N VAL A 282 5.19 15.04 -9.43
CA VAL A 282 6.64 15.29 -9.41
C VAL A 282 6.96 16.29 -10.51
N VAL A 283 7.47 17.45 -10.10
CA VAL A 283 7.87 18.53 -11.01
C VAL A 283 9.40 18.63 -10.97
N PRO A 284 10.10 18.52 -12.12
CA PRO A 284 11.54 18.62 -12.15
C PRO A 284 12.01 20.02 -11.75
N GLU A 285 13.32 20.17 -11.50
CA GLU A 285 13.91 21.49 -11.26
C GLU A 285 13.85 22.33 -12.55
N THR A 286 13.31 23.55 -12.46
CA THR A 286 13.04 24.43 -13.61
C THR A 286 12.81 25.86 -13.14
N SER A 287 13.06 26.83 -14.02
CA SER A 287 12.84 28.25 -13.77
C SER A 287 11.40 28.73 -14.04
N SER A 288 10.59 27.92 -14.72
CA SER A 288 9.18 28.22 -14.98
C SER A 288 8.31 27.82 -13.78
N PRO A 289 7.32 28.64 -13.36
CA PRO A 289 6.37 28.20 -12.35
C PRO A 289 5.42 27.15 -12.93
N PHE A 290 4.99 26.18 -12.12
CA PHE A 290 4.00 25.18 -12.51
C PHE A 290 2.71 25.34 -11.70
N HIS A 291 1.58 25.07 -12.34
CA HIS A 291 0.27 25.09 -11.69
C HIS A 291 -0.59 23.92 -12.15
N MET A 292 -1.42 23.40 -11.25
CA MET A 292 -2.46 22.43 -11.56
C MET A 292 -3.83 23.09 -11.42
N VAL A 293 -4.71 22.90 -12.40
CA VAL A 293 -6.10 23.32 -12.33
C VAL A 293 -6.96 22.07 -12.39
N VAL A 294 -7.81 21.86 -11.38
CA VAL A 294 -8.71 20.69 -11.34
C VAL A 294 -10.14 21.14 -11.61
N HIS A 295 -10.76 20.50 -12.59
CA HIS A 295 -12.12 20.74 -13.04
C HIS A 295 -13.03 19.68 -12.43
N ASN A 296 -13.59 19.99 -11.26
CA ASN A 296 -14.65 19.22 -10.61
C ASN A 296 -15.53 20.19 -9.79
N GLY A 297 -16.64 20.62 -10.38
CA GLY A 297 -17.48 21.70 -9.83
C GLY A 297 -17.16 23.09 -10.40
N PRO A 298 -17.87 24.13 -9.92
CA PRO A 298 -17.73 25.49 -10.45
C PRO A 298 -16.47 26.20 -9.94
N ASN A 299 -15.90 27.09 -10.77
CA ASN A 299 -14.80 28.00 -10.44
C ASN A 299 -13.48 27.29 -10.03
N PRO A 300 -12.88 26.49 -10.93
CA PRO A 300 -11.62 25.81 -10.64
C PRO A 300 -10.53 26.83 -10.28
N GLN A 301 -9.75 26.54 -9.24
CA GLN A 301 -8.66 27.40 -8.79
C GLN A 301 -7.30 26.77 -9.15
N PRO A 302 -6.31 27.57 -9.56
CA PRO A 302 -4.96 27.07 -9.79
C PRO A 302 -4.27 26.74 -8.46
N HIS A 303 -3.69 25.55 -8.38
CA HIS A 303 -2.80 25.10 -7.31
C HIS A 303 -1.36 25.27 -7.76
N HIS A 304 -0.55 26.02 -7.02
CA HIS A 304 0.88 26.14 -7.31
C HIS A 304 1.60 24.81 -7.05
N LEU A 305 2.52 24.46 -7.95
CA LEU A 305 3.41 23.31 -7.83
C LEU A 305 4.85 23.80 -7.69
N GLU A 306 5.52 23.36 -6.63
CA GLU A 306 6.93 23.65 -6.40
C GLU A 306 7.79 22.80 -7.34
N SER A 307 8.75 23.44 -8.02
CA SER A 307 9.76 22.76 -8.82
C SER A 307 10.77 22.01 -7.95
N GLY A 308 11.43 21.01 -8.52
CA GLY A 308 12.50 20.28 -7.85
C GLY A 308 12.04 19.28 -6.78
N LYS A 309 10.73 19.02 -6.65
CA LYS A 309 10.16 18.14 -5.63
C LYS A 309 8.84 17.48 -6.03
N ALA A 310 8.40 16.56 -5.17
CA ALA A 310 7.06 16.02 -5.17
C ALA A 310 6.07 17.00 -4.51
N ASN A 311 4.87 17.11 -5.10
CA ASN A 311 3.77 17.92 -4.64
C ASN A 311 2.57 17.00 -4.35
N LEU A 312 1.97 17.15 -3.16
CA LEU A 312 0.77 16.41 -2.76
C LEU A 312 -0.41 17.38 -2.72
N ILE A 313 -1.50 17.02 -3.41
CA ILE A 313 -2.70 17.85 -3.49
C ILE A 313 -3.93 17.01 -3.14
N THR A 314 -4.80 17.58 -2.30
CA THR A 314 -6.15 17.07 -2.04
C THR A 314 -7.20 18.12 -2.35
N ILE A 315 -8.28 17.72 -3.00
CA ILE A 315 -9.38 18.63 -3.36
C ILE A 315 -10.71 17.95 -3.01
N PRO A 316 -11.60 18.58 -2.21
CA PRO A 316 -12.95 18.08 -2.00
C PRO A 316 -13.67 17.92 -3.33
N PHE A 317 -14.23 16.74 -3.57
CA PHE A 317 -14.92 16.47 -4.82
C PHE A 317 -16.43 16.72 -4.73
N VAL A 318 -17.05 16.89 -5.89
CA VAL A 318 -18.50 16.89 -6.10
C VAL A 318 -18.86 15.89 -7.21
N PRO A 319 -20.11 15.39 -7.24
CA PRO A 319 -20.56 14.56 -8.34
C PRO A 319 -20.37 15.21 -9.72
N GLY A 320 -20.07 14.39 -10.72
CA GLY A 320 -19.81 14.78 -12.09
C GLY A 320 -18.37 14.50 -12.55
N LEU A 321 -18.03 15.07 -13.71
CA LEU A 321 -16.74 14.85 -14.37
C LEU A 321 -15.58 15.32 -13.51
N VAL A 322 -14.46 14.61 -13.62
CA VAL A 322 -13.17 14.97 -13.03
C VAL A 322 -12.16 15.14 -14.17
N GLY A 323 -11.78 16.39 -14.42
CA GLY A 323 -10.71 16.76 -15.34
C GLY A 323 -9.62 17.54 -14.63
N PHE A 324 -8.43 17.61 -15.20
CA PHE A 324 -7.39 18.51 -14.73
C PHE A 324 -6.41 18.90 -15.83
N GLU A 325 -5.74 20.02 -15.60
CA GLU A 325 -4.68 20.54 -16.44
C GLU A 325 -3.44 20.82 -15.58
N VAL A 326 -2.27 20.49 -16.12
CA VAL A 326 -0.98 20.96 -15.57
C VAL A 326 -0.41 21.95 -16.56
N MET A 327 -0.04 23.13 -16.05
CA MET A 327 0.47 24.25 -16.83
C MET A 327 1.91 24.57 -16.46
N GLU A 328 2.73 24.85 -17.48
CA GLU A 328 4.03 25.52 -17.33
C GLU A 328 3.83 27.02 -17.60
N GLY A 329 4.20 27.87 -16.66
CA GLY A 329 3.90 29.30 -16.72
C GLY A 329 2.39 29.59 -16.59
N SER A 330 1.94 30.68 -17.22
CA SER A 330 0.56 31.16 -17.08
C SER A 330 -0.42 30.62 -18.13
N THR A 331 0.07 30.04 -19.23
CA THR A 331 -0.78 29.71 -20.39
C THR A 331 -0.46 28.40 -21.09
N ASP A 332 0.69 27.77 -20.83
CA ASP A 332 1.10 26.58 -21.57
C ASP A 332 0.60 25.32 -20.86
N VAL A 333 -0.45 24.71 -21.41
CA VAL A 333 -1.03 23.46 -20.88
C VAL A 333 -0.19 22.29 -21.39
N ILE A 334 0.55 21.64 -20.50
CA ILE A 334 1.44 20.53 -20.84
C ILE A 334 0.82 19.15 -20.57
N ILE A 335 -0.18 19.07 -19.68
CA ILE A 335 -1.03 17.90 -19.48
C ILE A 335 -2.47 18.39 -19.45
N SER A 336 -3.35 17.76 -20.21
CA SER A 336 -4.81 17.89 -20.10
C SER A 336 -5.40 16.48 -20.07
N ALA A 337 -6.10 16.16 -19.00
CA ALA A 337 -6.54 14.79 -18.74
C ALA A 337 -7.88 14.76 -17.99
N SER A 338 -8.55 13.61 -18.09
CA SER A 338 -9.76 13.28 -17.33
C SER A 338 -9.62 11.91 -16.68
N GLY A 339 -10.28 11.72 -15.54
CA GLY A 339 -10.39 10.42 -14.90
C GLY A 339 -11.84 9.96 -14.76
N LYS A 340 -12.07 8.97 -13.90
CA LYS A 340 -13.40 8.40 -13.71
C LYS A 340 -14.36 9.40 -13.05
N GLU A 341 -15.58 9.45 -13.56
CA GLU A 341 -16.64 10.33 -13.06
C GLU A 341 -17.07 9.94 -11.63
N ILE A 342 -17.51 10.93 -10.87
CA ILE A 342 -18.06 10.75 -9.53
C ILE A 342 -19.57 10.70 -9.64
N ALA A 343 -20.16 9.54 -9.32
CA ALA A 343 -21.58 9.32 -9.42
C ALA A 343 -22.37 10.17 -8.41
N ASP A 344 -23.55 10.62 -8.83
CA ASP A 344 -24.56 11.28 -7.98
C ASP A 344 -25.60 10.28 -7.42
N GLN A 345 -25.59 9.05 -7.92
CA GLN A 345 -26.43 7.94 -7.50
C GLN A 345 -25.67 6.63 -7.62
N ILE A 346 -25.94 5.68 -6.72
CA ILE A 346 -25.32 4.36 -6.72
C ILE A 346 -26.37 3.28 -6.49
N GLN A 347 -26.21 2.14 -7.16
CA GLN A 347 -26.99 0.95 -6.85
C GLN A 347 -26.37 0.16 -5.71
N LYS A 348 -25.03 0.13 -5.65
CA LYS A 348 -24.23 -0.64 -4.69
C LYS A 348 -23.05 0.18 -4.20
N TYR A 349 -22.59 -0.10 -2.99
CA TYR A 349 -21.46 0.60 -2.38
C TYR A 349 -20.13 0.17 -3.00
N ASN A 350 -19.30 1.14 -3.36
CA ASN A 350 -17.94 0.85 -3.83
C ASN A 350 -16.95 1.90 -3.30
N PHE A 351 -16.28 1.55 -2.21
CA PHE A 351 -15.24 2.38 -1.60
C PHE A 351 -13.82 2.06 -2.13
N ASN A 352 -13.71 1.28 -3.21
CA ASN A 352 -12.47 1.15 -3.96
C ASN A 352 -12.12 2.50 -4.61
N MET A 353 -10.86 2.67 -5.02
CA MET A 353 -10.40 3.92 -5.63
C MET A 353 -9.90 3.71 -7.05
N TRP A 354 -10.38 4.54 -7.95
CA TRP A 354 -9.88 4.58 -9.31
C TRP A 354 -8.52 5.27 -9.30
N GLY A 355 -7.54 4.76 -10.06
CA GLY A 355 -6.21 5.35 -10.19
C GLY A 355 -5.82 5.65 -11.64
N GLY A 356 -5.21 6.81 -11.86
CA GLY A 356 -4.66 7.24 -13.15
C GLY A 356 -3.23 7.77 -13.02
N SER A 357 -2.49 7.69 -14.12
CA SER A 357 -1.11 8.14 -14.22
C SER A 357 -0.85 8.81 -15.56
N TRP A 358 -0.14 9.94 -15.54
CA TRP A 358 0.14 10.77 -16.72
C TRP A 358 1.54 11.34 -16.64
N GLU A 359 2.18 11.53 -17.78
CA GLU A 359 3.51 12.13 -17.84
C GLU A 359 3.70 12.92 -19.13
N VAL A 360 4.54 13.94 -19.06
CA VAL A 360 4.98 14.71 -20.21
C VAL A 360 6.44 15.10 -20.03
N LYS A 361 7.18 15.10 -21.14
CA LYS A 361 8.55 15.61 -21.15
C LYS A 361 8.56 17.12 -21.31
N VAL A 362 9.37 17.80 -20.51
CA VAL A 362 9.58 19.24 -20.53
C VAL A 362 11.06 19.54 -20.75
N GLY A 363 11.35 20.60 -21.50
CA GLY A 363 12.73 20.99 -21.78
C GLY A 363 13.45 21.49 -20.52
N VAL A 364 14.67 21.02 -20.29
CA VAL A 364 15.56 21.55 -19.26
C VAL A 364 16.08 22.89 -19.76
N ARG A 365 15.59 23.99 -19.20
CA ARG A 365 16.21 25.29 -19.42
C ARG A 365 17.42 25.38 -18.49
N PRO A 366 18.66 25.53 -19.00
CA PRO A 366 19.81 25.78 -18.14
C PRO A 366 19.50 27.01 -17.28
N SER A 367 19.69 26.87 -15.97
CA SER A 367 19.61 27.95 -15.00
C SER A 367 20.55 29.10 -15.33
#